data_AF-A0A924AV08-F1
#
_entry.id   AF-A0A924AV08-F1
#
_cell.length_a   1.000
_cell.length_b   1.000
_cell.length_c   1.000
_cell.angle_alpha   90.00
_cell.angle_beta   90.00
_cell.angle_gamma   90.00
#
_symmetry.space_group_name_H-M   'P 1'
#
loop_
_entity.id
_entity.type
_entity.pdbx_description
1 polymer ?
#
loop_
_entity_poly.entity_id
_entity_poly.type
_entity_poly.pdbx_seq_one_letter_code
_entity_poly.pdbx_strand_id
1 'polypeptide(L)' 'MKYFPKEIAAKIFDRKMMGYDPEQVEDYLVAIAAQMEVLLQENTYIKSTL' A
#
# COMPACT_ATOMS: atom_id res chain seq x y z
N MET A 1 -4.43 2.42 12.26
CA MET A 1 -3.89 1.94 10.98
C MET A 1 -2.40 2.23 10.97
N LYS A 2 -1.53 1.26 10.64
CA LYS A 2 -0.08 1.41 10.81
C LYS A 2 0.62 2.14 9.65
N TYR A 3 0.06 2.06 8.44
CA TYR A 3 0.57 2.70 7.24
C TYR A 3 -0.60 3.19 6.37
N PHE A 4 -0.44 4.33 5.72
CA PHE A 4 -1.37 4.90 4.75
C PHE A 4 -1.05 4.45 3.32
N PRO A 5 -2.02 4.38 2.39
CA PRO A 5 -1.80 4.01 1.00
C PRO A 5 -0.63 4.76 0.33
N LYS A 6 -0.56 6.09 0.55
CA LYS A 6 0.51 6.93 0.03
C LYS A 6 1.89 6.55 0.56
N GLU A 7 1.99 6.15 1.83
CA GLU A 7 3.24 5.70 2.44
C GLU A 7 3.68 4.34 1.92
N ILE A 8 2.72 3.46 1.60
CA ILE A 8 2.98 2.15 0.99
C ILE A 8 3.52 2.34 -0.43
N ALA A 9 2.84 3.15 -1.26
CA ALA A 9 3.23 3.39 -2.63
C ALA A 9 4.59 4.11 -2.78
N ALA A 10 4.96 4.95 -1.80
CA ALA A 10 6.23 5.67 -1.80
C ALA A 10 7.37 4.91 -1.09
N LYS A 11 7.14 3.68 -0.62
CA LYS A 11 8.12 2.96 0.20
C LYS A 11 9.30 2.47 -0.64
N ILE A 12 10.51 2.91 -0.26
CA ILE A 12 11.77 2.46 -0.85
C ILE A 12 12.49 1.50 0.12
N PHE A 13 13.15 0.48 -0.44
CA PHE A 13 13.95 -0.51 0.29
C PHE A 13 15.39 -0.50 -0.19
N ASP A 14 16.32 -0.78 0.74
CA ASP A 14 17.73 -0.95 0.40
C ASP A 14 17.92 -2.22 -0.45
N ARG A 15 18.82 -2.14 -1.44
CA ARG A 15 19.14 -3.26 -2.32
C ARG A 15 20.19 -4.17 -1.68
N LYS A 16 20.05 -5.48 -1.90
CA LYS A 16 21.04 -6.51 -1.53
C LYS A 16 21.29 -7.45 -2.70
N MET A 17 22.47 -8.07 -2.74
CA MET A 17 22.94 -8.93 -3.84
C MET A 17 22.00 -10.12 -4.13
N MET A 18 21.29 -10.62 -3.12
CA MET A 18 20.24 -11.64 -3.24
C MET A 18 18.93 -11.09 -2.66
N GLY A 19 18.40 -10.04 -3.30
CA GLY A 19 17.14 -9.40 -2.92
C GLY A 19 15.97 -9.80 -3.82
N TYR A 20 14.78 -9.30 -3.48
CA TYR A 20 13.64 -9.34 -4.39
C TYR A 20 13.86 -8.41 -5.58
N ASP A 21 13.23 -8.74 -6.71
CA ASP A 21 13.19 -7.90 -7.89
C ASP A 21 12.50 -6.57 -7.54
N PRO A 22 13.20 -5.42 -7.62
CA PRO A 22 12.64 -4.12 -7.25
C PRO A 22 11.38 -3.75 -8.02
N GLU A 23 11.30 -4.09 -9.31
CA GLU A 23 10.14 -3.72 -10.15
C GLU A 23 8.90 -4.51 -9.70
N GLN A 24 9.05 -5.82 -9.45
CA GLN A 24 7.95 -6.64 -8.95
C GLN A 24 7.47 -6.20 -7.56
N VAL A 25 8.40 -5.76 -6.70
CA VAL A 25 8.05 -5.23 -5.37
C VAL A 25 7.29 -3.92 -5.51
N GLU A 26 7.73 -3.01 -6.38
CA GLU A 26 7.06 -1.74 -6.63
C GLU A 26 5.64 -1.94 -7.17
N ASP A 27 5.48 -2.77 -8.20
CA ASP A 27 4.18 -3.11 -8.78
C ASP A 27 3.23 -3.71 -7.73
N TYR A 28 3.74 -4.60 -6.88
CA TYR A 28 2.96 -5.19 -5.80
C TYR A 28 2.52 -4.15 -4.77
N LEU A 29 3.41 -3.23 -4.39
CA LEU A 29 3.08 -2.17 -3.41
C LEU A 29 2.07 -1.17 -3.96
N VAL A 30 2.12 -0.85 -5.25
CA VAL A 30 1.11 -0.03 -5.93
C VAL A 30 -0.25 -0.72 -5.86
N ALA A 31 -0.31 -2.03 -6.16
CA ALA A 31 -1.55 -2.79 -6.08
C ALA A 31 -2.13 -2.85 -4.65
N ILE A 32 -1.28 -3.07 -3.64
CA ILE A 32 -1.68 -3.08 -2.23
C ILE A 32 -2.15 -1.70 -1.77
N ALA A 33 -1.47 -0.63 -2.17
CA ALA A 33 -1.89 0.74 -1.84
C ALA A 33 -3.28 1.04 -2.41
N ALA A 34 -3.56 0.66 -3.66
CA ALA A 34 -4.86 0.83 -4.27
C ALA A 34 -5.97 0.06 -3.54
N GLN A 35 -5.72 -1.21 -3.17
CA GLN A 35 -6.68 -2.00 -2.39
C GLN A 35 -6.94 -1.40 -1.00
N MET A 36 -5.89 -0.88 -0.36
CA MET A 36 -6.02 -0.24 0.95
C MET A 36 -6.82 1.06 0.88
N GLU A 37 -6.68 1.84 -0.19
CA GLU A 37 -7.48 3.05 -0.43
C GLU A 37 -8.99 2.71 -0.51
N VAL A 38 -9.34 1.64 -1.23
CA VAL A 38 -10.74 1.16 -1.31
C VAL A 38 -11.28 0.81 0.08
N LEU A 39 -10.52 0.03 0.87
CA LEU A 39 -10.92 -0.35 2.22
C LEU A 39 -11.09 0.86 3.16
N LEU A 40 -10.26 1.89 3.00
CA LEU A 40 -10.39 3.14 3.75
C LEU A 40 -11.65 3.91 3.38
N GLN A 41 -11.98 3.97 2.09
CA GLN A 41 -13.20 4.60 1.61
C GLN A 41 -14.44 3.87 2.15
N GLU A 42 -14.46 2.53 2.07
CA GLU A 42 -15.52 1.69 2.63
C GLU A 42 -15.66 1.89 4.14
N ASN A 43 -14.54 1.90 4.89
CA ASN A 43 -14.57 2.11 6.33
C ASN A 43 -15.12 3.50 6.70
N THR A 44 -14.74 4.52 5.92
CA THR A 44 -15.22 5.90 6.11
C THR A 44 -16.72 5.98 5.84
N TYR A 45 -17.19 5.35 4.76
CA TYR A 45 -18.62 5.27 4.43
C TYR A 45 -19.43 4.55 5.51
N ILE A 46 -18.96 3.41 6.01
CA ILE A 46 -19.65 2.67 7.08
C ILE A 46 -19.75 3.53 8.34
N LYS A 47 -18.66 4.20 8.73
CA LYS A 47 -18.63 5.07 9.90
C LYS A 47 -19.50 6.32 9.77
N SER A 48 -19.71 6.83 8.56
CA SER A 48 -20.58 7.99 8.35
C SER A 48 -22.07 7.64 8.35
N THR A 49 -22.40 6.36 8.19
CA THR A 49 -23.78 5.86 8.05
C THR A 49 -24.31 5.25 9.36
N LEU A 50 -23.42 5.01 10.33
CA LEU A 50 -23.71 4.57 11.70
C LEU A 50 -23.73 5.76 12.66
#